data_AF-A0A7J8F1L8-F1
#
_entry.id   AF-A0A7J8F1L8-F1
#
_cell.length_a   1.000
_cell.length_b   1.000
_cell.length_c   1.000
_cell.angle_alpha   90.00
_cell.angle_beta   90.00
_cell.angle_gamma   90.00
#
_symmetry.space_group_name_H-M   'P 1'
#
loop_
_entity.id
_entity.type
_entity.pdbx_description
1 polymer ?
#
loop_
_entity_poly.entity_id
_entity_poly.type
_entity_poly.pdbx_seq_one_letter_code
_entity_poly.pdbx_strand_id
1 'polypeptide(L)'
;MASDFAENELDLFRKALELIIDSETGFASSTNILNLVDQLKGKKMRKKEAEHVLQKFTQSKWLIEEGEFTLHSRAILEMEQYIRETYPDTMKICDICHGLLIQGQSCETCGIRMHLPCVAKYFQSNSEPRCPHCNDYWPHEIPEIFDPEKDREATVSKPNKKSSRSRQH
;
A
#
# COMPACT_ATOMS: atom_id res chain seq x y z
N MET A 1 -16.36 -4.85 -6.62
CA MET A 1 -16.57 -3.59 -5.87
C MET A 1 -17.89 -2.92 -6.19
N ALA A 2 -18.17 -2.48 -7.42
CA ALA A 2 -19.39 -1.72 -7.73
C ALA A 2 -20.71 -2.46 -7.41
N SER A 3 -20.71 -3.80 -7.45
CA SER A 3 -21.86 -4.65 -7.09
C SER A 3 -22.02 -4.88 -5.58
N ASP A 4 -20.96 -4.66 -4.79
CA ASP A 4 -20.85 -5.18 -3.42
C ASP A 4 -21.05 -4.09 -2.35
N PHE A 5 -21.14 -2.83 -2.80
CA PHE A 5 -21.19 -1.65 -1.96
C PHE A 5 -22.26 -0.68 -2.45
N ALA A 6 -22.89 0.03 -1.51
CA ALA A 6 -23.85 1.08 -1.82
C ALA A 6 -23.17 2.30 -2.46
N GLU A 7 -23.95 3.16 -3.11
CA GLU A 7 -23.42 4.34 -3.83
C GLU A 7 -22.59 5.26 -2.93
N ASN A 8 -23.05 5.51 -1.71
CA ASN A 8 -22.36 6.33 -0.71
C ASN A 8 -21.09 5.65 -0.15
N GLU A 9 -21.10 4.32 -0.01
CA GLU A 9 -19.89 3.55 0.33
C GLU A 9 -18.86 3.64 -0.80
N LEU A 10 -19.28 3.46 -2.06
CA LEU A 10 -18.40 3.59 -3.22
C LEU A 10 -17.82 5.01 -3.35
N ASP A 11 -18.60 6.03 -3.02
CA ASP A 11 -18.11 7.42 -3.01
C ASP A 11 -17.09 7.66 -1.90
N LEU A 12 -17.28 7.06 -0.72
CA LEU A 12 -16.29 7.09 0.35
C LEU A 12 -14.99 6.42 -0.08
N PHE A 13 -15.06 5.29 -0.77
CA PHE A 13 -13.87 4.63 -1.32
C PHE A 13 -13.15 5.53 -2.33
N ARG A 14 -13.87 6.18 -3.25
CA ARG A 14 -13.27 7.12 -4.21
C ARG A 14 -12.57 8.28 -3.50
N LYS A 15 -13.16 8.84 -2.46
CA LYS A 15 -12.54 9.90 -1.65
C LYS A 15 -11.30 9.42 -0.89
N ALA A 16 -11.32 8.22 -0.33
CA ALA A 16 -10.13 7.63 0.26
C ALA A 16 -9.02 7.39 -0.78
N LEU A 17 -9.39 6.88 -1.96
CA LEU A 17 -8.49 6.64 -3.08
C LEU A 17 -7.82 7.92 -3.57
N GLU A 18 -8.57 9.01 -3.76
CA GLU A 18 -8.04 10.35 -4.10
C GLU A 18 -6.96 10.77 -3.09
N LEU A 19 -7.26 10.71 -1.79
CA LEU A 19 -6.30 11.06 -0.73
C LEU A 19 -5.04 10.18 -0.75
N ILE A 20 -5.19 8.88 -1.01
CA ILE A 20 -4.07 7.93 -1.07
C ILE A 20 -3.18 8.20 -2.28
N ILE A 21 -3.77 8.46 -3.45
CA ILE A 21 -3.03 8.74 -4.69
C ILE A 21 -2.25 10.05 -4.56
N ASP A 22 -2.89 11.09 -4.02
CA ASP A 22 -2.28 12.41 -3.89
C ASP A 22 -1.16 12.39 -2.84
N SER A 23 -1.30 11.59 -1.78
CA SER A 23 -0.31 11.46 -0.68
C SER A 23 1.08 11.01 -1.14
N GLU A 24 2.12 11.72 -0.71
CA GLU A 24 3.53 11.36 -0.94
C GLU A 24 3.90 9.97 -0.42
N THR A 25 3.29 9.54 0.68
CA THR A 25 3.60 8.26 1.33
C THR A 25 2.75 7.11 0.78
N GLY A 26 1.69 7.42 0.02
CA GLY A 26 0.68 6.44 -0.39
C GLY A 26 -0.25 6.03 0.75
N PHE A 27 -0.37 6.85 1.79
CA PHE A 27 -1.27 6.63 2.92
C PHE A 27 -2.21 7.83 3.14
N ALA A 28 -3.39 7.55 3.68
CA ALA A 28 -4.36 8.55 4.10
C ALA A 28 -4.85 8.26 5.53
N SER A 29 -4.81 9.28 6.39
CA SER A 29 -5.31 9.16 7.76
C SER A 29 -6.83 8.95 7.81
N SER A 30 -7.29 8.20 8.82
CA SER A 30 -8.72 8.02 9.10
C SER A 30 -9.43 9.38 9.25
N THR A 31 -8.79 10.33 9.92
CA THR A 31 -9.35 11.67 10.16
C THR A 31 -9.55 12.44 8.87
N ASN A 32 -8.59 12.40 7.94
CA ASN A 32 -8.72 13.07 6.64
C ASN A 32 -9.87 12.48 5.83
N ILE A 33 -10.00 11.15 5.80
CA ILE A 33 -11.09 10.47 5.09
C ILE A 33 -12.45 10.82 5.71
N LEU A 34 -12.57 10.77 7.04
CA LEU A 34 -13.82 11.02 7.76
C LEU A 34 -14.31 12.47 7.66
N ASN A 35 -13.43 13.42 7.35
CA ASN A 35 -13.81 14.81 7.11
C ASN A 35 -14.50 15.02 5.75
N LEU A 36 -14.42 14.04 4.84
CA LEU A 36 -15.08 14.09 3.53
C LEU A 36 -16.49 13.47 3.55
N VAL A 37 -16.93 12.93 4.69
CA VAL A 37 -18.22 12.21 4.82
C VAL A 37 -19.43 13.09 4.49
N ASP A 38 -19.37 14.38 4.83
CA ASP A 38 -20.46 15.32 4.52
C ASP A 38 -20.53 15.71 3.02
N GLN A 39 -19.52 15.34 2.23
CA GLN A 39 -19.42 15.61 0.79
C GLN A 39 -19.81 14.39 -0.06
N LEU A 40 -20.14 13.26 0.57
CA LEU A 40 -20.46 12.03 -0.14
C LEU A 40 -21.75 12.14 -0.94
N LYS A 41 -21.72 11.60 -2.15
CA LYS A 41 -22.90 11.42 -2.99
C LYS A 41 -23.80 10.30 -2.44
N GLY A 42 -25.10 10.41 -2.71
CA GLY A 42 -26.09 9.42 -2.31
C GLY A 42 -26.63 9.62 -0.89
N LYS A 43 -26.90 8.52 -0.17
CA LYS A 43 -27.50 8.57 1.17
C LYS A 43 -26.53 9.15 2.19
N LYS A 44 -27.01 10.13 2.98
CA LYS A 44 -26.24 10.74 4.07
C LYS A 44 -25.70 9.68 5.04
N MET A 45 -24.39 9.68 5.20
CA MET A 45 -23.64 8.80 6.07
C MET A 45 -23.12 9.59 7.28
N ARG A 46 -23.03 8.96 8.46
CA ARG A 46 -22.39 9.57 9.64
C ARG A 46 -20.94 9.10 9.76
N LYS A 47 -20.07 9.86 10.43
CA LYS A 47 -18.66 9.47 10.66
C LYS A 47 -18.51 8.05 11.25
N LYS A 48 -19.33 7.70 12.24
CA LYS A 48 -19.34 6.36 12.84
C LYS A 48 -19.71 5.25 11.84
N GLU A 49 -20.59 5.53 10.89
CA GLU A 49 -20.95 4.60 9.82
C GLU A 49 -19.81 4.49 8.81
N ALA A 50 -19.18 5.62 8.43
CA ALA A 50 -18.01 5.64 7.56
C ALA A 50 -16.84 4.85 8.14
N GLU A 51 -16.58 4.92 9.44
CA GLU A 51 -15.58 4.08 10.12
C GLU A 51 -15.84 2.58 9.92
N HIS A 52 -17.11 2.14 10.03
CA HIS A 52 -17.48 0.75 9.77
C HIS A 52 -17.27 0.36 8.31
N VAL A 53 -17.56 1.28 7.38
CA VAL A 53 -17.34 1.05 5.94
C VAL A 53 -15.86 0.96 5.61
N LEU A 54 -14.99 1.78 6.21
CA LEU A 54 -13.54 1.66 6.07
C LEU A 54 -13.04 0.29 6.54
N GLN A 55 -13.54 -0.19 7.69
CA GLN A 55 -13.23 -1.53 8.18
C GLN A 55 -13.73 -2.63 7.22
N LYS A 56 -14.90 -2.45 6.61
CA LYS A 56 -15.43 -3.36 5.57
C LYS A 56 -14.53 -3.40 4.33
N PHE A 57 -13.93 -2.27 3.92
CA PHE A 57 -12.95 -2.25 2.84
C PHE A 57 -11.67 -3.02 3.19
N THR A 58 -11.19 -2.87 4.42
CA THR A 58 -10.02 -3.63 4.91
C THR A 58 -10.30 -5.14 4.92
N GLN A 59 -11.46 -5.54 5.44
CA GLN A 59 -11.89 -6.95 5.45
C GLN A 59 -12.04 -7.53 4.04
N SER A 60 -12.55 -6.73 3.11
CA SER A 60 -12.77 -7.11 1.72
C SER A 60 -11.50 -7.03 0.84
N LYS A 61 -10.35 -6.68 1.44
CA LYS A 61 -9.05 -6.54 0.77
C LYS A 61 -9.02 -5.46 -0.30
N TRP A 62 -9.72 -4.35 -0.06
CA TRP A 62 -9.61 -3.13 -0.86
C TRP A 62 -8.60 -2.16 -0.26
N LEU A 63 -8.60 -2.04 1.07
CA LEU A 63 -7.66 -1.22 1.83
C LEU A 63 -6.84 -2.08 2.80
N ILE A 64 -5.74 -1.51 3.28
CA ILE A 64 -4.96 -2.01 4.42
C ILE A 64 -4.86 -0.87 5.42
N GLU A 65 -4.96 -1.17 6.71
CA GLU A 65 -4.77 -0.23 7.82
C GLU A 65 -3.48 -0.55 8.56
N GLU A 66 -2.49 0.33 8.46
CA GLU A 66 -1.19 0.24 9.15
C GLU A 66 -0.95 1.54 9.95
N GLY A 67 -1.94 1.90 10.79
CA GLY A 67 -2.04 3.22 11.43
C GLY A 67 -2.72 4.26 10.54
N GLU A 68 -2.44 4.23 9.25
CA GLU A 68 -3.16 4.94 8.18
C GLU A 68 -3.64 3.96 7.11
N PHE A 69 -4.54 4.41 6.23
CA PHE A 69 -5.08 3.58 5.16
C PHE A 69 -4.24 3.68 3.90
N THR A 70 -3.96 2.54 3.27
CA THR A 70 -3.39 2.43 1.92
C THR A 70 -4.17 1.42 1.07
N LEU A 71 -3.87 1.35 -0.23
CA LEU A 71 -4.49 0.37 -1.13
C LEU A 71 -3.93 -1.03 -0.88
N HIS A 72 -4.83 -2.00 -0.81
CA HIS A 72 -4.42 -3.40 -0.84
C HIS A 72 -3.93 -3.78 -2.26
N SER A 73 -3.00 -4.73 -2.36
CA SER A 73 -2.46 -5.22 -3.65
C SER A 73 -3.53 -5.66 -4.64
N ARG A 74 -4.57 -6.34 -4.14
CA ARG A 74 -5.80 -6.67 -4.87
C ARG A 74 -6.44 -5.43 -5.53
N ALA A 75 -6.60 -4.33 -4.80
CA ALA A 75 -7.21 -3.12 -5.33
C ALA A 75 -6.37 -2.51 -6.46
N ILE A 76 -5.04 -2.52 -6.32
CA ILE A 76 -4.11 -2.06 -7.37
C ILE A 76 -4.31 -2.91 -8.63
N LEU A 77 -4.27 -4.24 -8.50
CA LEU A 77 -4.44 -5.15 -9.65
C LEU A 77 -5.80 -5.02 -10.34
N GLU A 78 -6.88 -4.86 -9.57
CA GLU A 78 -8.23 -4.77 -10.12
C GLU A 78 -8.56 -3.36 -10.67
N MET A 79 -7.93 -2.30 -10.17
CA MET A 79 -8.31 -0.92 -10.47
C MET A 79 -7.24 -0.08 -11.17
N GLU A 80 -6.05 -0.62 -11.47
CA GLU A 80 -4.97 0.15 -12.10
C GLU A 80 -5.43 0.89 -13.37
N GLN A 81 -6.17 0.22 -14.26
CA GLN A 81 -6.68 0.86 -15.47
C GLN A 81 -7.63 2.02 -15.14
N TYR A 82 -8.58 1.80 -14.22
CA TYR A 82 -9.51 2.84 -13.79
C TYR A 82 -8.78 4.05 -13.19
N ILE A 83 -7.77 3.80 -12.35
CA ILE A 83 -6.98 4.86 -11.72
C ILE A 83 -6.22 5.66 -12.78
N ARG A 84 -5.62 4.99 -13.77
CA ARG A 84 -4.89 5.62 -14.86
C ARG A 84 -5.77 6.52 -15.74
N GLU A 85 -7.00 6.09 -16.00
CA GLU A 85 -7.96 6.86 -16.80
C GLU A 85 -8.59 8.02 -16.01
N THR A 86 -8.76 7.86 -14.70
CA THR A 86 -9.47 8.84 -13.85
C THR A 86 -8.55 9.89 -13.25
N TYR A 87 -7.29 9.54 -12.95
CA TYR A 87 -6.32 10.39 -12.24
C TYR A 87 -4.98 10.48 -12.97
N PRO A 88 -4.94 10.84 -14.27
CA PRO A 88 -3.72 10.81 -15.07
C PRO A 88 -2.63 11.76 -14.56
N ASP A 89 -3.02 12.87 -13.93
CA ASP A 89 -2.10 13.93 -13.51
C ASP A 89 -1.51 13.72 -12.10
N THR A 90 -2.21 13.00 -11.23
CA THR A 90 -1.78 12.78 -9.85
C THR A 90 -1.24 11.37 -9.60
N MET A 91 -1.49 10.43 -10.52
CA MET A 91 -0.94 9.09 -10.41
C MET A 91 0.59 9.10 -10.49
N LYS A 92 1.22 8.35 -9.59
CA LYS A 92 2.67 8.12 -9.60
C LYS A 92 2.96 6.82 -10.35
N ILE A 93 4.06 6.78 -11.09
CA ILE A 93 4.49 5.63 -11.89
C ILE A 93 5.89 5.22 -11.45
N CYS A 94 6.14 3.92 -11.41
CA CYS A 94 7.48 3.41 -11.16
C CYS A 94 8.37 3.54 -12.40
N ASP A 95 9.57 4.09 -12.24
CA ASP A 95 10.53 4.30 -13.33
C ASP A 95 11.12 3.00 -13.91
N ILE A 96 10.96 1.86 -13.21
CA ILE A 96 11.50 0.55 -13.65
C ILE A 96 10.44 -0.29 -14.36
N CYS A 97 9.28 -0.49 -13.71
CA CYS A 97 8.24 -1.38 -14.25
C CYS A 97 7.14 -0.62 -15.01
N HIS A 98 7.10 0.70 -14.92
CA HIS A 98 6.07 1.58 -15.50
C HIS A 98 4.63 1.32 -15.01
N GLY A 99 4.47 0.52 -13.95
CA GLY A 99 3.20 0.27 -13.28
C GLY A 99 2.82 1.37 -12.29
N LEU A 100 1.54 1.40 -11.90
CA LEU A 100 1.02 2.30 -10.88
C LEU A 100 1.79 2.16 -9.56
N LEU A 101 2.24 3.29 -9.01
CA LEU A 101 2.99 3.37 -7.76
C LEU A 101 2.15 4.09 -6.70
N ILE A 102 1.72 3.36 -5.68
CA ILE A 102 1.10 3.95 -4.49
C ILE A 102 2.19 4.26 -3.45
N GLN A 103 3.07 3.29 -3.20
CA GLN A 103 4.15 3.38 -2.21
C GLN A 103 5.49 3.05 -2.86
N GLY A 104 6.54 3.73 -2.43
CA GLY A 104 7.87 3.54 -2.96
C GLY A 104 8.88 4.56 -2.44
N GLN A 105 10.09 4.49 -2.97
CA GLN A 105 11.15 5.46 -2.71
C GLN A 105 11.26 6.45 -3.85
N SER A 106 11.71 7.67 -3.56
CA SER A 106 11.87 8.74 -4.54
C SER A 106 13.30 9.27 -4.56
N CYS A 107 13.83 9.57 -5.75
CA CYS A 107 15.08 10.31 -5.87
C CYS A 107 14.88 11.76 -5.40
N GLU A 108 15.74 12.25 -4.49
CA GLU A 108 15.68 13.63 -4.00
C GLU A 108 16.08 14.67 -5.06
N THR A 109 16.91 14.27 -6.03
CA THR A 109 17.45 15.17 -7.05
C THR A 109 16.50 15.38 -8.22
N CYS A 110 15.91 14.30 -8.76
CA CYS A 110 15.07 14.38 -9.96
C CYS A 110 13.62 13.91 -9.76
N GLY A 111 13.25 13.43 -8.56
CA GLY A 111 11.87 13.11 -8.22
C GLY A 111 11.31 11.81 -8.81
N ILE A 112 12.08 11.01 -9.54
CA ILE A 112 11.60 9.70 -10.01
C ILE A 112 11.22 8.82 -8.83
N ARG A 113 10.24 7.93 -9.02
CA ARG A 113 9.77 7.02 -7.97
C ARG A 113 9.93 5.57 -8.39
N MET A 114 10.24 4.70 -7.43
CA MET A 114 10.41 3.27 -7.65
C MET A 114 9.70 2.47 -6.55
N HIS A 115 9.01 1.39 -6.92
CA HIS A 115 8.47 0.47 -5.90
C HIS A 115 9.61 -0.14 -5.10
N LEU A 116 9.39 -0.47 -3.83
CA LEU A 116 10.41 -1.12 -2.98
C LEU A 116 10.98 -2.42 -3.61
N PRO A 117 10.17 -3.33 -4.20
CA PRO A 117 10.72 -4.50 -4.89
C PRO A 117 11.53 -4.16 -6.14
N CYS A 118 11.17 -3.08 -6.85
CA CYS A 118 11.93 -2.60 -8.01
C CYS A 118 13.29 -2.04 -7.58
N VAL A 119 13.33 -1.28 -6.49
CA VAL A 119 14.58 -0.80 -5.87
C VAL A 119 15.46 -1.99 -5.46
N ALA A 120 14.91 -2.94 -4.71
CA ALA A 120 15.63 -4.12 -4.23
C ALA A 120 16.28 -4.90 -5.40
N LYS A 121 15.53 -5.13 -6.47
CA LYS A 121 16.01 -5.83 -7.66
C LYS A 121 17.03 -5.02 -8.46
N TYR A 122 16.79 -3.73 -8.65
CA TYR A 122 17.65 -2.87 -9.46
C TYR A 122 19.02 -2.64 -8.79
N PHE A 123 19.05 -2.52 -7.47
CA PHE A 123 20.27 -2.23 -6.70
C PHE A 123 20.91 -3.46 -6.01
N GLN A 124 20.37 -4.67 -6.20
CA GLN A 124 20.76 -5.90 -5.50
C GLN A 124 22.27 -6.13 -5.34
N SER A 125 23.05 -5.82 -6.38
CA SER A 125 24.49 -6.08 -6.43
C SER A 125 25.31 -4.79 -6.58
N ASN A 126 24.70 -3.64 -6.32
CA ASN A 126 25.36 -2.36 -6.45
C ASN A 126 25.77 -1.84 -5.07
N SER A 127 27.08 -1.81 -4.79
CA SER A 127 27.63 -1.23 -3.56
C SER A 127 27.49 0.29 -3.49
N GLU A 128 27.23 0.95 -4.63
CA GLU A 128 27.00 2.39 -4.72
C GLU A 128 25.73 2.67 -5.54
N PRO A 129 24.54 2.51 -4.94
CA PRO A 129 23.26 2.73 -5.60
C PRO A 129 23.15 4.14 -6.22
N ARG A 130 22.84 4.21 -7.52
CA ARG A 130 22.68 5.46 -8.27
C ARG A 130 21.35 5.50 -9.02
N CYS A 131 20.70 6.65 -8.98
CA CYS A 131 19.43 6.90 -9.65
C CYS A 131 19.51 6.56 -11.15
N PRO A 132 18.61 5.72 -11.70
CA PRO A 132 18.62 5.37 -13.13
C PRO A 132 18.43 6.56 -14.07
N HIS A 133 17.82 7.65 -13.60
CA HIS A 133 17.49 8.82 -14.43
C HIS A 133 18.55 9.93 -14.38
N CYS A 134 19.00 10.34 -13.18
CA CYS A 134 19.97 11.44 -13.03
C CYS A 134 21.38 10.99 -12.64
N ASN A 135 21.58 9.70 -12.38
CA ASN A 135 22.86 9.10 -11.94
C ASN A 135 23.40 9.62 -10.59
N ASP A 136 22.59 10.35 -9.83
CA ASP A 136 22.94 10.80 -8.48
C ASP A 136 22.83 9.66 -7.45
N TYR A 137 23.43 9.82 -6.28
CA TYR A 137 23.40 8.82 -5.21
C TYR A 137 21.96 8.54 -4.76
N TRP A 138 21.61 7.26 -4.56
CA TRP A 138 20.30 6.89 -4.06
C TRP A 138 20.25 7.09 -2.54
N PRO A 139 19.44 8.03 -2.01
CA PRO A 139 19.55 8.45 -0.61
C PRO A 139 18.93 7.46 0.39
N HIS A 140 18.19 6.46 -0.09
CA HIS A 140 17.44 5.53 0.75
C HIS A 140 18.15 4.18 0.92
N GLU A 141 17.83 3.49 2.01
CA GLU A 141 18.25 2.10 2.21
C GLU A 141 17.65 1.18 1.14
N ILE A 142 18.49 0.29 0.59
CA ILE A 142 18.07 -0.67 -0.42
C ILE A 142 17.38 -1.85 0.26
N PRO A 143 16.09 -2.13 -0.01
CA PRO A 143 15.41 -3.26 0.62
C PRO A 143 16.02 -4.59 0.18
N GLU A 144 15.99 -5.60 1.07
CA GLU A 144 16.34 -6.96 0.69
C GLU A 144 15.32 -7.54 -0.30
N ILE A 145 15.77 -8.35 -1.23
CA ILE A 145 14.86 -9.08 -2.14
C ILE A 145 14.17 -10.17 -1.34
N PHE A 146 12.85 -10.24 -1.49
CA PHE A 146 12.07 -11.36 -0.97
C PHE A 146 12.49 -12.66 -1.66
N ASP A 147 13.16 -13.53 -0.92
CA ASP A 147 13.55 -14.88 -1.34
C ASP A 147 12.63 -15.91 -0.67
N PRO A 148 11.69 -16.52 -1.42
CA PRO A 148 10.76 -17.49 -0.86
C PRO A 148 11.41 -18.80 -0.40
N GLU A 149 12.65 -19.11 -0.82
CA GLU A 149 13.37 -20.32 -0.39
C GLU A 149 13.96 -20.12 1.02
N LYS A 150 14.51 -18.94 1.28
CA LYS A 150 15.10 -18.56 2.57
C LYS A 150 14.06 -18.51 3.70
N ASP A 151 12.82 -18.08 3.40
CA ASP A 151 11.72 -18.02 4.37
C ASP A 151 11.20 -19.42 4.75
N ARG A 152 11.20 -20.35 3.79
CA ARG A 152 10.85 -21.77 4.02
C ARG A 152 11.84 -22.46 4.94
N GLU A 153 13.14 -22.18 4.85
CA GLU A 153 14.14 -22.75 5.77
C GLU A 153 14.06 -22.17 7.19
N ALA A 154 13.64 -20.90 7.34
CA ALA A 154 13.47 -20.26 8.63
C ALA A 154 12.28 -20.83 9.44
N THR A 155 11.21 -21.26 8.76
CA THR A 155 10.03 -21.86 9.42
C THR A 155 10.26 -23.30 9.89
N VAL A 156 11.15 -24.06 9.26
CA VAL A 156 11.48 -25.46 9.63
C VAL A 156 12.41 -25.54 10.85
N SER A 157 13.14 -24.46 11.16
CA SER A 157 14.24 -24.47 12.12
C SER A 157 13.85 -24.17 13.59
N LYS A 158 12.57 -24.09 13.95
CA LYS A 158 12.16 -23.89 15.36
C LYS A 158 11.99 -25.21 16.11
N PRO A 159 12.85 -25.56 17.09
CA PRO A 159 12.70 -26.79 17.87
C PRO A 159 11.56 -26.66 18.90
N ASN A 160 10.65 -27.64 18.86
CA ASN A 160 9.49 -27.74 19.74
C ASN A 160 9.94 -28.09 21.18
N LYS A 161 10.09 -27.08 22.06
CA LYS A 161 10.27 -27.32 23.51
C LYS A 161 8.96 -27.83 24.11
N LYS A 162 8.79 -29.14 24.17
CA LYS A 162 7.73 -29.79 24.97
C LYS A 162 7.96 -29.47 26.45
N SER A 163 7.03 -28.73 27.07
CA SER A 163 6.97 -28.54 28.51
C SER A 163 6.55 -29.83 29.20
N SER A 164 7.48 -30.51 29.87
CA SER A 164 7.19 -31.63 30.76
C SER A 164 6.54 -31.10 32.04
N ARG A 165 5.22 -31.26 32.18
CA ARG A 165 4.51 -31.11 33.45
C ARG A 165 4.74 -32.39 34.28
N SER A 166 5.60 -32.30 35.29
CA SER A 166 5.72 -33.35 36.32
C SER A 166 4.60 -33.18 37.34
N ARG A 167 3.67 -34.14 37.35
CA ARG A 167 2.78 -34.43 38.48
C ARG A 167 3.62 -35.13 39.56
N GLN A 168 3.51 -34.73 40.82
CA GLN A 168 3.54 -35.67 41.93
C GLN A 168 2.94 -35.07 43.21
N HIS A 169 2.32 -35.99 43.95
CA HIS A 169 1.64 -35.87 45.23
C HIS A 169 2.61 -35.55 46.38
#